data_AF-A0A7C2W4Q3-F1
#
_entry.id   AF-A0A7C2W4Q3-F1
#
_cell.length_a   1.000
_cell.length_b   1.000
_cell.length_c   1.000
_cell.angle_alpha   90.00
_cell.angle_beta   90.00
_cell.angle_gamma   90.00
#
_symmetry.space_group_name_H-M   'P 1'
#
loop_
_entity.id
_entity.type
_entity.pdbx_description
1 polymer ?
#
loop_
_entity_poly.entity_id
_entity_poly.type
_entity_poly.pdbx_seq_one_letter_code
_entity_poly.pdbx_strand_id
1 'polypeptide(L)'
;MKIYYSADEAENVVNVEFDEVDLKQGIENLVKYIIESAKIHKTNRKRACFFALDGYLGIEWERILKPLEELSEVEDLKMKTMDFSQCYKSLDKIAQKCLSKEKSFGYVYSGKIIDVLDKRSVKRLKKDAEKLGKTLDLLVIFGPGTAIPLLRRLYDQIFYFDITRESLFNASLVRPIYFLGSKNRGQLLNQNFRRFYYVDSQILDKHKRRVLKYMDWYVECNNVNEIKMISRRLYYKILSKLAEKPFRIKPLYYPVVWGGNFLKKIKRLPEEMPNSGQACIVPDENSVKIRLGNVLLEIPFQNVLWANRKKILGEYVDRKFNGAFPFVYWYDDQIDGGHMAIQVHPNGKYLKKHFNERQIRQDESYYIISTGPGAKTYLGLQDDADVKEFYMKARESERTGKRFDYEKYVNYIWTKPGDYFLIPAGTVHASGRNQFVLEIDFEICAYSPGYTFHIYDYVRPDLDGSLRPIHLKHAFNVLKKNRRRKWVLANLAQQPKLLRSGDGWAEYLIGKRRDICFETRRLEFSKMIEDNTNGRFHLLTLVEGEKVLVKPKKGEGYVLEFPDTLIVSSCVGEYMIENLGEGMCKVVKALIP
;
A
#
# COMPACT_ATOMS: atom_id res chain seq x y z
N MET A 1 -10.41 11.72 1.81
CA MET A 1 -10.89 11.52 0.42
C MET A 1 -11.30 10.06 0.26
N LYS A 2 -12.42 9.78 -0.41
CA LYS A 2 -12.86 8.40 -0.73
C LYS A 2 -11.86 7.78 -1.70
N ILE A 3 -11.48 6.53 -1.45
CA ILE A 3 -10.60 5.73 -2.30
C ILE A 3 -11.49 4.85 -3.19
N TYR A 4 -11.23 4.85 -4.49
CA TYR A 4 -12.01 4.09 -5.46
C TYR A 4 -11.22 2.87 -5.95
N TYR A 5 -11.92 1.85 -6.45
CA TYR A 5 -11.36 0.66 -7.06
C TYR A 5 -12.35 0.07 -8.06
N SER A 6 -11.85 -0.75 -8.99
CA SER A 6 -12.68 -1.54 -9.89
C SER A 6 -13.01 -2.90 -9.26
N ALA A 7 -14.27 -3.33 -9.36
CA ALA A 7 -14.73 -4.61 -8.80
C ALA A 7 -14.09 -5.81 -9.52
N ASP A 8 -13.85 -5.70 -10.82
CA ASP A 8 -13.43 -6.83 -11.68
C ASP A 8 -11.90 -6.89 -11.92
N GLU A 9 -11.14 -5.93 -11.38
CA GLU A 9 -9.70 -5.83 -11.66
C GLU A 9 -8.83 -6.66 -10.70
N ALA A 10 -7.72 -7.24 -11.16
CA ALA A 10 -6.69 -7.86 -10.30
C ALA A 10 -7.18 -9.04 -9.42
N GLU A 11 -8.09 -9.88 -9.92
CA GLU A 11 -8.41 -11.15 -9.27
C GLU A 11 -7.34 -12.21 -9.53
N ASN A 12 -6.86 -12.84 -8.46
CA ASN A 12 -5.88 -13.92 -8.53
C ASN A 12 -6.55 -15.24 -8.18
N VAL A 13 -6.76 -16.11 -9.17
CA VAL A 13 -7.27 -17.46 -8.90
C VAL A 13 -6.19 -18.25 -8.17
N VAL A 14 -6.53 -18.98 -7.11
CA VAL A 14 -5.58 -19.86 -6.42
C VAL A 14 -6.23 -21.22 -6.21
N ASN A 15 -5.65 -22.23 -6.83
CA ASN A 15 -6.12 -23.61 -6.73
C ASN A 15 -5.44 -24.32 -5.56
N VAL A 16 -6.19 -24.46 -4.47
CA VAL A 16 -5.79 -25.20 -3.26
C VAL A 16 -6.93 -26.07 -2.77
N GLU A 17 -6.65 -27.32 -2.43
CA GLU A 17 -7.60 -28.17 -1.72
C GLU A 17 -7.73 -27.73 -0.26
N PHE A 18 -8.95 -27.73 0.27
CA PHE A 18 -9.25 -27.43 1.67
C PHE A 18 -10.53 -28.11 2.11
N ASP A 19 -10.64 -28.33 3.42
CA ASP A 19 -11.83 -28.92 4.03
C ASP A 19 -12.89 -27.83 4.28
N GLU A 20 -14.17 -28.16 4.25
CA GLU A 20 -15.24 -27.18 4.53
C GLU A 20 -15.13 -26.51 5.93
N VAL A 21 -14.43 -27.15 6.86
CA VAL A 21 -14.14 -26.57 8.18
C VAL A 21 -13.13 -25.44 8.12
N ASP A 22 -12.24 -25.42 7.11
CA ASP A 22 -11.17 -24.45 6.99
C ASP A 22 -11.64 -23.07 6.50
N LEU A 23 -12.86 -22.96 5.98
CA LEU A 23 -13.41 -21.73 5.40
C LEU A 23 -14.86 -21.54 5.81
N LYS A 24 -15.17 -20.41 6.45
CA LYS A 24 -16.53 -19.99 6.81
C LYS A 24 -16.83 -18.61 6.24
N GLN A 25 -18.03 -18.40 5.74
CA GLN A 25 -18.48 -17.12 5.17
C GLN A 25 -19.70 -16.59 5.93
N GLY A 26 -19.75 -15.29 6.14
CA GLY A 26 -20.81 -14.61 6.87
C GLY A 26 -20.62 -14.67 8.39
N ILE A 27 -21.15 -13.65 9.04
CA ILE A 27 -21.05 -13.50 10.50
C ILE A 27 -21.73 -14.64 11.25
N GLU A 28 -22.85 -15.14 10.75
CA GLU A 28 -23.60 -16.24 11.36
C GLU A 28 -22.74 -17.50 11.49
N ASN A 29 -21.99 -17.85 10.44
CA ASN A 29 -21.14 -19.04 10.44
C ASN A 29 -19.89 -18.86 11.31
N LEU A 30 -19.34 -17.65 11.41
CA LEU A 30 -18.29 -17.33 12.38
C LEU A 30 -18.79 -17.55 13.81
N VAL A 31 -19.95 -16.99 14.13
CA VAL A 31 -20.55 -17.05 15.46
C VAL A 31 -20.91 -18.49 15.83
N LYS A 32 -21.57 -19.23 14.93
CA LYS A 32 -21.84 -20.68 15.11
C LYS A 32 -20.56 -21.46 15.39
N TYR A 33 -19.50 -21.24 14.61
CA TYR A 33 -18.22 -21.92 14.82
C TYR A 33 -17.61 -21.64 16.20
N ILE A 34 -17.64 -20.38 16.67
CA ILE A 34 -17.13 -20.01 17.98
C ILE A 34 -17.91 -20.72 19.09
N ILE A 35 -19.24 -20.72 19.01
CA ILE A 35 -20.12 -21.35 20.00
C ILE A 35 -19.94 -22.87 20.02
N GLU A 36 -19.94 -23.53 18.87
CA GLU A 36 -19.68 -24.97 18.74
C GLU A 36 -18.31 -25.35 19.30
N SER A 37 -17.28 -24.56 18.97
CA SER A 37 -15.92 -24.77 19.50
C SER A 37 -15.87 -24.66 21.03
N ALA A 38 -16.62 -23.70 21.61
CA ALA A 38 -16.71 -23.55 23.05
C ALA A 38 -17.41 -24.74 23.71
N LYS A 39 -18.52 -25.24 23.12
CA LYS A 39 -19.24 -26.44 23.59
C LYS A 39 -18.35 -27.67 23.57
N ILE A 40 -17.68 -27.93 22.44
CA ILE A 40 -16.75 -29.06 22.29
C ILE A 40 -15.62 -28.95 23.32
N HIS A 41 -15.07 -27.76 23.52
CA HIS A 41 -14.01 -27.54 24.51
C HIS A 41 -14.50 -27.84 25.93
N LYS A 42 -15.66 -27.32 26.33
CA LYS A 42 -16.27 -27.56 27.64
C LYS A 42 -16.45 -29.06 27.89
N THR A 43 -17.01 -29.78 26.92
CA THR A 43 -17.21 -31.24 27.00
C THR A 43 -15.88 -31.99 27.16
N ASN A 44 -14.87 -31.64 26.36
CA ASN A 44 -13.60 -32.39 26.32
C ASN A 44 -12.63 -32.03 27.46
N ARG A 45 -12.61 -30.77 27.92
CA ARG A 45 -11.61 -30.25 28.86
C ARG A 45 -12.19 -29.94 30.25
N LYS A 46 -13.52 -29.97 30.41
CA LYS A 46 -14.22 -29.70 31.67
C LYS A 46 -13.82 -28.37 32.32
N ARG A 47 -13.54 -27.34 31.50
CA ARG A 47 -13.25 -25.97 31.92
C ARG A 47 -13.78 -24.96 30.90
N ALA A 48 -13.84 -23.69 31.30
CA ALA A 48 -14.17 -22.59 30.42
C ALA A 48 -13.23 -22.52 29.21
N CYS A 49 -13.79 -22.16 28.06
CA CYS A 49 -13.08 -21.93 26.82
C CYS A 49 -12.76 -20.44 26.67
N PHE A 50 -11.49 -20.10 26.44
CA PHE A 50 -11.02 -18.72 26.38
C PHE A 50 -10.59 -18.36 24.96
N PHE A 51 -11.24 -17.38 24.35
CA PHE A 51 -10.91 -16.92 23.00
C PHE A 51 -10.39 -15.50 22.97
N ALA A 52 -9.37 -15.28 22.14
CA ALA A 52 -8.90 -13.96 21.79
C ALA A 52 -9.46 -13.56 20.42
N LEU A 53 -10.20 -12.44 20.38
CA LEU A 53 -10.54 -11.76 19.13
C LEU A 53 -9.60 -10.56 18.98
N ASP A 54 -8.39 -10.80 18.48
CA ASP A 54 -7.44 -9.74 18.19
C ASP A 54 -7.73 -9.18 16.80
N GLY A 55 -7.30 -7.96 16.52
CA GLY A 55 -7.56 -7.39 15.21
C GLY A 55 -6.90 -6.05 15.00
N TYR A 56 -7.07 -5.56 13.78
CA TYR A 56 -6.57 -4.26 13.40
C TYR A 56 -7.49 -3.12 13.87
N LEU A 57 -7.05 -1.88 13.68
CA LEU A 57 -7.90 -0.71 13.91
C LEU A 57 -9.10 -0.73 12.93
N GLY A 58 -10.27 -0.32 13.41
CA GLY A 58 -11.47 -0.15 12.58
C GLY A 58 -12.45 -1.33 12.56
N ILE A 59 -12.12 -2.48 13.16
CA ILE A 59 -13.05 -3.61 13.27
C ILE A 59 -14.32 -3.23 14.04
N GLU A 60 -15.48 -3.63 13.53
CA GLU A 60 -16.81 -3.36 14.12
C GLU A 60 -17.15 -4.40 15.18
N TRP A 61 -16.47 -4.33 16.33
CA TRP A 61 -16.59 -5.33 17.40
C TRP A 61 -18.04 -5.54 17.85
N GLU A 62 -18.84 -4.49 18.04
CA GLU A 62 -20.23 -4.61 18.46
C GLU A 62 -21.06 -5.47 17.50
N ARG A 63 -20.82 -5.34 16.20
CA ARG A 63 -21.53 -6.13 15.18
C ARG A 63 -21.14 -7.60 15.21
N ILE A 64 -19.97 -7.94 15.72
CA ILE A 64 -19.48 -9.32 15.89
C ILE A 64 -19.93 -9.90 17.24
N LEU A 65 -19.83 -9.11 18.31
CA LEU A 65 -20.08 -9.56 19.67
C LEU A 65 -21.58 -9.71 19.97
N LYS A 66 -22.44 -8.81 19.46
CA LYS A 66 -23.87 -8.88 19.74
C LYS A 66 -24.50 -10.20 19.26
N PRO A 67 -24.31 -10.64 18.00
CA PRO A 67 -24.84 -11.94 17.58
C PRO A 67 -24.20 -13.13 18.32
N LEU A 68 -22.96 -12.98 18.78
CA LEU A 68 -22.28 -14.00 19.57
C LEU A 68 -22.87 -14.13 20.98
N GLU A 69 -23.22 -13.01 21.61
CA GLU A 69 -23.92 -12.96 22.89
C GLU A 69 -25.33 -13.54 22.75
N GLU A 70 -26.09 -13.12 21.72
CA GLU A 70 -27.42 -13.65 21.41
C GLU A 70 -27.41 -15.17 21.21
N LEU A 71 -26.48 -15.71 20.40
CA LEU A 71 -26.41 -17.16 20.19
C LEU A 71 -25.94 -17.91 21.45
N SER A 72 -25.11 -17.30 22.30
CA SER A 72 -24.70 -17.90 23.57
C SER A 72 -25.87 -18.09 24.51
N GLU A 73 -26.79 -17.13 24.57
CA GLU A 73 -28.01 -17.22 25.39
C GLU A 73 -28.94 -18.32 24.89
N VAL A 74 -29.13 -18.42 23.57
CA VAL A 74 -29.93 -19.50 22.94
C VAL A 74 -29.35 -20.88 23.24
N GLU A 75 -28.03 -21.00 23.28
CA GLU A 75 -27.29 -22.26 23.48
C GLU A 75 -26.97 -22.56 24.96
N ASP A 76 -27.54 -21.79 25.90
CA ASP A 76 -27.35 -21.91 27.36
C ASP A 76 -25.86 -21.94 27.78
N LEU A 77 -25.04 -21.09 27.14
CA LEU A 77 -23.64 -20.88 27.50
C LEU A 77 -23.48 -19.63 28.35
N LYS A 78 -22.86 -19.79 29.52
CA LYS A 78 -22.46 -18.65 30.36
C LYS A 78 -21.27 -17.93 29.72
N MET A 79 -21.56 -16.97 28.85
CA MET A 79 -20.57 -16.18 28.15
C MET A 79 -20.29 -14.83 28.84
N LYS A 80 -19.05 -14.34 28.74
CA LYS A 80 -18.71 -12.95 29.01
C LYS A 80 -17.69 -12.40 28.02
N THR A 81 -17.79 -11.10 27.73
CA THR A 81 -16.83 -10.36 26.93
C THR A 81 -15.97 -9.43 27.81
N MET A 82 -14.72 -9.22 27.41
CA MET A 82 -13.80 -8.27 28.02
C MET A 82 -13.11 -7.43 26.95
N ASP A 83 -13.31 -6.11 27.00
CA ASP A 83 -12.65 -5.18 26.09
C ASP A 83 -11.18 -4.96 26.51
N PHE A 84 -10.25 -5.25 25.61
CA PHE A 84 -8.82 -5.05 25.83
C PHE A 84 -8.44 -3.56 25.86
N SER A 85 -9.28 -2.66 25.35
CA SER A 85 -9.02 -1.22 25.29
C SER A 85 -8.72 -0.60 26.67
N GLN A 86 -9.24 -1.19 27.74
CA GLN A 86 -8.98 -0.80 29.12
C GLN A 86 -7.50 -0.95 29.55
N CYS A 87 -6.70 -1.70 28.78
CA CYS A 87 -5.28 -1.92 29.05
C CYS A 87 -4.37 -0.85 28.43
N TYR A 88 -4.88 0.04 27.60
CA TYR A 88 -4.08 1.11 27.01
C TYR A 88 -3.79 2.24 28.01
N LYS A 89 -2.58 2.79 27.92
CA LYS A 89 -2.29 4.14 28.40
C LYS A 89 -2.91 5.16 27.43
N SER A 90 -3.00 6.44 27.83
CA SER A 90 -3.17 7.49 26.83
C SER A 90 -1.94 7.56 25.92
N LEU A 91 -2.16 7.54 24.61
CA LEU A 91 -1.13 7.72 23.59
C LEU A 91 -0.93 9.20 23.24
N ASP A 92 -1.69 10.14 23.81
CA ASP A 92 -1.70 11.53 23.37
C ASP A 92 -0.34 12.21 23.52
N LYS A 93 0.40 11.89 24.59
CA LYS A 93 1.78 12.38 24.78
C LYS A 93 2.75 11.82 23.72
N ILE A 94 2.54 10.57 23.27
CA ILE A 94 3.36 9.96 22.21
C ILE A 94 3.02 10.62 20.88
N ALA A 95 1.73 10.74 20.55
CA ALA A 95 1.26 11.40 19.35
C ALA A 95 1.74 12.86 19.28
N GLN A 96 1.61 13.63 20.37
CA GLN A 96 2.09 15.01 20.44
C GLN A 96 3.58 15.10 20.15
N LYS A 97 4.42 14.25 20.76
CA LYS A 97 5.87 14.23 20.49
C LYS A 97 6.20 13.91 19.03
N CYS A 98 5.41 13.06 18.39
CA CYS A 98 5.62 12.69 16.99
C CYS A 98 5.12 13.77 16.02
N LEU A 99 4.10 14.55 16.38
CA LEU A 99 3.41 15.44 15.45
C LEU A 99 3.68 16.94 15.68
N SER A 100 4.26 17.33 16.82
CA SER A 100 4.33 18.74 17.24
C SER A 100 5.33 19.61 16.47
N LYS A 101 6.30 19.01 15.76
CA LYS A 101 7.41 19.79 15.20
C LYS A 101 7.06 20.52 13.91
N GLU A 102 6.13 19.99 13.12
CA GLU A 102 5.77 20.52 11.80
C GLU A 102 4.28 20.28 11.50
N LYS A 103 3.70 21.11 10.61
CA LYS A 103 2.27 21.05 10.25
C LYS A 103 1.96 19.89 9.29
N SER A 104 2.82 19.65 8.29
CA SER A 104 2.60 18.64 7.26
C SER A 104 3.20 17.28 7.61
N PHE A 105 4.32 17.25 8.32
CA PHE A 105 5.10 16.03 8.58
C PHE A 105 5.27 15.74 10.07
N GLY A 106 5.68 14.53 10.39
CA GLY A 106 5.84 14.04 11.76
C GLY A 106 7.07 13.15 11.89
N TYR A 107 7.19 12.51 13.06
CA TYR A 107 8.27 11.61 13.39
C TYR A 107 7.73 10.19 13.55
N VAL A 108 8.32 9.23 12.84
CA VAL A 108 7.90 7.83 12.90
C VAL A 108 8.19 7.26 14.28
N TYR A 109 7.15 6.76 14.94
CA TYR A 109 7.25 6.10 16.24
C TYR A 109 7.82 4.69 16.10
N SER A 110 8.90 4.41 16.83
CA SER A 110 9.62 3.14 16.74
C SER A 110 9.12 2.07 17.72
N GLY A 111 8.25 2.42 18.66
CA GLY A 111 7.75 1.51 19.70
C GLY A 111 6.86 0.39 19.18
N LYS A 112 6.43 -0.46 20.11
CA LYS A 112 5.60 -1.66 19.92
C LYS A 112 4.35 -1.54 20.79
N ILE A 113 3.39 -2.43 20.56
CA ILE A 113 2.12 -2.42 21.30
C ILE A 113 2.32 -2.51 22.82
N ILE A 114 3.33 -3.25 23.29
CA ILE A 114 3.61 -3.39 24.73
C ILE A 114 4.03 -2.06 25.39
N ASP A 115 4.57 -1.11 24.63
CA ASP A 115 5.04 0.17 25.16
C ASP A 115 3.85 1.08 25.53
N VAL A 116 2.74 0.92 24.82
CA VAL A 116 1.51 1.71 24.99
C VAL A 116 0.50 1.06 25.95
N LEU A 117 0.82 -0.09 26.53
CA LEU A 117 -0.03 -0.78 27.52
C LEU A 117 0.35 -0.42 28.96
N ASP A 118 -0.67 -0.30 29.82
CA ASP A 118 -0.51 -0.25 31.26
C ASP A 118 -0.33 -1.65 31.82
N LYS A 119 0.87 -1.93 32.35
CA LYS A 119 1.24 -3.26 32.84
C LYS A 119 0.36 -3.74 34.00
N ARG A 120 -0.17 -2.83 34.83
CA ARG A 120 -1.03 -3.19 35.96
C ARG A 120 -2.40 -3.61 35.46
N SER A 121 -2.98 -2.87 34.52
CA SER A 121 -4.24 -3.21 33.87
C SER A 121 -4.17 -4.54 33.12
N VAL A 122 -3.08 -4.83 32.39
CA VAL A 122 -2.93 -6.13 31.71
C VAL A 122 -2.87 -7.29 32.72
N LYS A 123 -2.11 -7.14 33.82
CA LYS A 123 -2.05 -8.16 34.88
C LYS A 123 -3.40 -8.36 35.57
N ARG A 124 -4.14 -7.27 35.80
CA ARG A 124 -5.48 -7.31 36.37
C ARG A 124 -6.46 -8.03 35.44
N LEU A 125 -6.49 -7.67 34.15
CA LEU A 125 -7.32 -8.31 33.14
C LEU A 125 -7.06 -9.83 33.09
N LYS A 126 -5.79 -10.25 33.12
CA LYS A 126 -5.44 -11.68 33.17
C LYS A 126 -6.01 -12.37 34.42
N LYS A 127 -5.82 -11.78 35.60
CA LYS A 127 -6.32 -12.34 36.87
C LYS A 127 -7.85 -12.42 36.90
N ASP A 128 -8.52 -11.40 36.38
CA ASP A 128 -9.97 -11.33 36.32
C ASP A 128 -10.52 -12.38 35.35
N ALA A 129 -9.88 -12.55 34.19
CA ALA A 129 -10.19 -13.62 33.24
C ALA A 129 -10.08 -15.01 33.89
N GLU A 130 -8.96 -15.31 34.54
CA GLU A 130 -8.74 -16.59 35.25
C GLU A 130 -9.77 -16.83 36.36
N LYS A 131 -10.20 -15.77 37.08
CA LYS A 131 -11.25 -15.87 38.10
C LYS A 131 -12.61 -16.17 37.47
N LEU A 132 -12.96 -15.46 36.41
CA LEU A 132 -14.24 -15.63 35.69
C LEU A 132 -14.34 -17.00 35.03
N GLY A 133 -13.24 -17.56 34.55
CA GLY A 133 -13.21 -18.91 33.96
C GLY A 133 -13.60 -20.05 34.90
N LYS A 134 -13.72 -19.79 36.20
CA LYS A 134 -14.26 -20.77 37.16
C LYS A 134 -15.78 -20.89 37.10
N THR A 135 -16.47 -19.90 36.56
CA THR A 135 -17.94 -19.79 36.57
C THR A 135 -18.56 -19.71 35.18
N LEU A 136 -17.76 -19.34 34.17
CA LEU A 136 -18.20 -19.18 32.79
C LEU A 136 -17.94 -20.45 31.98
N ASP A 137 -18.64 -20.54 30.86
CA ASP A 137 -18.39 -21.54 29.81
C ASP A 137 -17.51 -20.97 28.70
N LEU A 138 -17.71 -19.70 28.38
CA LEU A 138 -16.99 -18.99 27.32
C LEU A 138 -16.56 -17.61 27.82
N LEU A 139 -15.27 -17.29 27.67
CA LEU A 139 -14.74 -15.96 27.88
C LEU A 139 -14.10 -15.45 26.58
N VAL A 140 -14.55 -14.29 26.11
CA VAL A 140 -14.02 -13.64 24.93
C VAL A 140 -13.30 -12.36 25.34
N ILE A 141 -12.02 -12.23 24.98
CA ILE A 141 -11.26 -10.99 25.16
C ILE A 141 -10.95 -10.41 23.80
N PHE A 142 -11.49 -9.22 23.51
CA PHE A 142 -11.47 -8.64 22.17
C PHE A 142 -10.74 -7.30 22.12
N GLY A 143 -10.33 -6.92 20.91
CA GLY A 143 -9.71 -5.64 20.61
C GLY A 143 -8.22 -5.75 20.27
N PRO A 144 -7.67 -4.74 19.57
CA PRO A 144 -6.28 -4.78 19.13
C PRO A 144 -5.36 -5.03 20.32
N GLY A 145 -4.44 -5.99 20.21
CA GLY A 145 -3.45 -6.29 21.26
C GLY A 145 -3.83 -7.38 22.25
N THR A 146 -5.04 -7.93 22.21
CA THR A 146 -5.44 -9.00 23.13
C THR A 146 -4.52 -10.23 23.05
N ALA A 147 -4.01 -10.58 21.86
CA ALA A 147 -3.12 -11.74 21.65
C ALA A 147 -1.63 -11.41 21.86
N ILE A 148 -1.30 -10.43 22.71
CA ILE A 148 0.09 -10.18 23.12
C ILE A 148 0.72 -11.40 23.81
N PRO A 149 2.06 -11.54 23.78
CA PRO A 149 2.74 -12.73 24.33
C PRO A 149 2.43 -13.04 25.79
N LEU A 150 2.19 -12.01 26.60
CA LEU A 150 1.89 -12.15 28.02
C LEU A 150 0.55 -12.84 28.25
N LEU A 151 -0.41 -12.67 27.33
CA LEU A 151 -1.73 -13.27 27.39
C LEU A 151 -1.88 -14.47 26.46
N ARG A 152 -0.99 -14.69 25.48
CA ARG A 152 -1.12 -15.77 24.48
C ARG A 152 -1.45 -17.14 25.08
N ARG A 153 -0.82 -17.53 26.19
CA ARG A 153 -1.05 -18.84 26.84
C ARG A 153 -2.38 -18.94 27.60
N LEU A 154 -3.11 -17.84 27.73
CA LEU A 154 -4.42 -17.78 28.34
C LEU A 154 -5.51 -18.34 27.41
N TYR A 155 -5.29 -18.25 26.09
CA TYR A 155 -6.31 -18.52 25.10
C TYR A 155 -6.21 -19.94 24.55
N ASP A 156 -7.37 -20.53 24.30
CA ASP A 156 -7.56 -21.80 23.62
C ASP A 156 -7.53 -21.66 22.11
N GLN A 157 -8.07 -20.55 21.59
CA GLN A 157 -7.96 -20.16 20.19
C GLN A 157 -7.80 -18.64 20.05
N ILE A 158 -7.09 -18.24 19.00
CA ILE A 158 -6.83 -16.85 18.64
C ILE A 158 -7.36 -16.59 17.22
N PHE A 159 -8.31 -15.68 17.13
CA PHE A 159 -8.88 -15.17 15.88
C PHE A 159 -8.25 -13.80 15.62
N TYR A 160 -7.74 -13.58 14.41
CA TYR A 160 -7.18 -12.31 13.98
C TYR A 160 -8.06 -11.65 12.92
N PHE A 161 -8.76 -10.58 13.31
CA PHE A 161 -9.66 -9.79 12.47
C PHE A 161 -8.86 -8.71 11.73
N ASP A 162 -8.79 -8.84 10.41
CA ASP A 162 -8.00 -7.98 9.54
C ASP A 162 -8.89 -7.17 8.60
N ILE A 163 -8.42 -5.98 8.24
CA ILE A 163 -9.09 -5.07 7.32
C ILE A 163 -8.02 -4.45 6.41
N THR A 164 -8.34 -4.25 5.15
CA THR A 164 -7.43 -3.60 4.21
C THR A 164 -7.33 -2.11 4.49
N ARG A 165 -6.20 -1.51 4.09
CA ARG A 165 -5.91 -0.10 4.35
C ARG A 165 -6.95 0.82 3.70
N GLU A 166 -7.35 0.49 2.48
CA GLU A 166 -8.44 1.17 1.76
C GLU A 166 -9.78 1.05 2.51
N SER A 167 -10.19 -0.17 2.88
CA SER A 167 -11.47 -0.37 3.58
C SER A 167 -11.51 0.36 4.92
N LEU A 168 -10.39 0.40 5.66
CA LEU A 168 -10.24 1.20 6.88
C LEU A 168 -10.44 2.70 6.62
N PHE A 169 -9.80 3.25 5.58
CA PHE A 169 -9.92 4.67 5.26
C PHE A 169 -11.30 5.04 4.76
N ASN A 170 -11.92 4.23 3.91
CA ASN A 170 -13.28 4.43 3.44
C ASN A 170 -14.29 4.32 4.60
N ALA A 171 -14.14 3.34 5.50
CA ALA A 171 -14.97 3.23 6.71
C ALA A 171 -14.86 4.47 7.60
N SER A 172 -13.67 5.08 7.72
CA SER A 172 -13.47 6.30 8.51
C SER A 172 -14.21 7.53 7.98
N LEU A 173 -14.68 7.51 6.73
CA LEU A 173 -15.45 8.61 6.15
C LEU A 173 -16.94 8.54 6.53
N VAL A 174 -17.44 7.34 6.86
CA VAL A 174 -18.87 7.11 7.13
C VAL A 174 -19.18 6.81 8.59
N ARG A 175 -18.17 6.44 9.39
CA ARG A 175 -18.31 6.21 10.83
C ARG A 175 -17.07 6.62 11.62
N PRO A 176 -17.21 6.94 12.93
CA PRO A 176 -16.06 7.28 13.76
C PRO A 176 -15.14 6.07 13.94
N ILE A 177 -13.83 6.30 13.75
CA ILE A 177 -12.78 5.33 14.07
C ILE A 177 -11.78 6.02 14.99
N TYR A 178 -11.74 5.57 16.24
CA TYR A 178 -10.88 6.12 17.28
C TYR A 178 -9.53 5.41 17.34
N PHE A 179 -8.46 6.18 17.51
CA PHE A 179 -7.10 5.65 17.64
C PHE A 179 -6.88 4.78 18.89
N LEU A 180 -5.76 4.06 18.91
CA LEU A 180 -5.36 3.26 20.06
C LEU A 180 -5.30 4.12 21.34
N GLY A 181 -5.90 3.60 22.41
CA GLY A 181 -5.97 4.27 23.72
C GLY A 181 -6.89 5.49 23.79
N SER A 182 -7.64 5.80 22.73
CA SER A 182 -8.65 6.86 22.72
C SER A 182 -10.03 6.28 23.06
N LYS A 183 -10.48 6.43 24.32
CA LYS A 183 -11.76 5.87 24.83
C LYS A 183 -13.01 6.57 24.27
N ASN A 184 -13.36 6.36 22.99
CA ASN A 184 -14.52 6.96 22.29
C ASN A 184 -14.68 8.49 22.43
N ARG A 185 -13.61 9.17 22.86
CA ARG A 185 -13.53 10.61 23.14
C ARG A 185 -12.25 11.23 22.58
N GLY A 186 -11.60 10.53 21.65
CA GLY A 186 -10.34 10.98 21.04
C GLY A 186 -10.49 11.40 19.58
N GLN A 187 -9.36 11.75 18.99
CA GLN A 187 -9.29 12.15 17.58
C GLN A 187 -9.72 11.02 16.65
N LEU A 188 -10.40 11.39 15.57
CA LEU A 188 -10.85 10.47 14.54
C LEU A 188 -9.77 10.26 13.47
N LEU A 189 -9.76 9.06 12.87
CA LEU A 189 -8.83 8.72 11.81
C LEU A 189 -8.88 9.70 10.63
N ASN A 190 -10.07 9.97 10.11
CA ASN A 190 -10.30 10.85 8.98
C ASN A 190 -9.86 12.32 9.23
N GLN A 191 -9.74 12.72 10.48
CA GLN A 191 -9.29 14.06 10.89
C GLN A 191 -7.78 14.13 11.17
N ASN A 192 -7.12 12.99 11.40
CA ASN A 192 -5.70 12.97 11.75
C ASN A 192 -4.95 11.77 11.15
N PHE A 193 -4.89 11.74 9.81
CA PHE A 193 -4.12 10.74 9.07
C PHE A 193 -2.63 10.71 9.47
N ARG A 194 -2.06 11.87 9.83
CA ARG A 194 -0.67 11.95 10.30
C ARG A 194 -0.45 11.08 11.54
N ARG A 195 -1.34 11.15 12.54
CA ARG A 195 -1.26 10.27 13.72
C ARG A 195 -1.29 8.80 13.33
N PHE A 196 -2.21 8.43 12.44
CA PHE A 196 -2.33 7.06 11.96
C PHE A 196 -1.01 6.56 11.35
N TYR A 197 -0.44 7.31 10.41
CA TYR A 197 0.81 6.96 9.75
C TYR A 197 2.00 6.92 10.71
N TYR A 198 2.21 7.99 11.49
CA TYR A 198 3.41 8.14 12.31
C TYR A 198 3.41 7.33 13.60
N VAL A 199 2.24 6.90 14.10
CA VAL A 199 2.10 6.26 15.42
C VAL A 199 1.33 4.95 15.36
N ASP A 200 0.04 5.00 15.05
CA ASP A 200 -0.86 3.86 15.26
C ASP A 200 -0.53 2.68 14.34
N SER A 201 -0.39 2.91 13.03
CA SER A 201 -0.01 1.86 12.07
C SER A 201 1.37 1.26 12.39
N GLN A 202 2.34 2.08 12.81
CA GLN A 202 3.68 1.62 13.20
C GLN A 202 3.66 0.63 14.38
N ILE A 203 2.67 0.76 15.26
CA ILE A 203 2.45 -0.15 16.38
C ILE A 203 1.68 -1.39 15.92
N LEU A 204 0.58 -1.17 15.20
CA LEU A 204 -0.35 -2.21 14.79
C LEU A 204 0.27 -3.18 13.78
N ASP A 205 1.00 -2.70 12.77
CA ASP A 205 1.62 -3.56 11.75
C ASP A 205 2.68 -4.48 12.37
N LYS A 206 3.44 -4.00 13.36
CA LYS A 206 4.39 -4.84 14.13
C LYS A 206 3.68 -5.90 14.98
N HIS A 207 2.53 -5.55 15.56
CA HIS A 207 1.71 -6.48 16.35
C HIS A 207 1.05 -7.54 15.46
N LYS A 208 0.38 -7.11 14.40
CA LYS A 208 -0.21 -7.94 13.35
C LYS A 208 0.77 -8.97 12.82
N ARG A 209 1.94 -8.53 12.35
CA ARG A 209 3.00 -9.42 11.83
C ARG A 209 3.45 -10.47 12.84
N ARG A 210 3.32 -10.20 14.14
CA ARG A 210 3.62 -11.15 15.20
C ARG A 210 2.47 -12.14 15.41
N VAL A 211 1.24 -11.66 15.52
CA VAL A 211 0.05 -12.50 15.79
C VAL A 211 -0.24 -13.47 14.64
N LEU A 212 -0.07 -13.05 13.39
CA LEU A 212 -0.28 -13.92 12.22
C LEU A 212 0.56 -15.20 12.24
N LYS A 213 1.67 -15.24 13.00
CA LYS A 213 2.51 -16.44 13.15
C LYS A 213 1.89 -17.53 14.03
N TYR A 214 0.91 -17.19 14.84
CA TYR A 214 0.34 -18.11 15.84
C TYR A 214 -1.15 -17.98 16.05
N MET A 215 -1.86 -17.12 15.31
CA MET A 215 -3.32 -17.19 15.22
C MET A 215 -3.76 -18.59 14.79
N ASP A 216 -4.98 -18.95 15.15
CA ASP A 216 -5.63 -20.18 14.71
C ASP A 216 -6.53 -19.89 13.52
N TRP A 217 -7.13 -18.70 13.50
CA TRP A 217 -8.03 -18.22 12.47
C TRP A 217 -7.67 -16.81 11.99
N TYR A 218 -7.62 -16.64 10.68
CA TYR A 218 -7.59 -15.33 10.03
C TYR A 218 -9.01 -14.97 9.61
N VAL A 219 -9.44 -13.75 9.92
CA VAL A 219 -10.79 -13.27 9.63
C VAL A 219 -10.67 -12.01 8.79
N GLU A 220 -11.12 -12.08 7.55
CA GLU A 220 -11.26 -10.91 6.68
C GLU A 220 -12.52 -10.12 7.04
N CYS A 221 -12.37 -8.82 7.29
CA CYS A 221 -13.44 -7.93 7.73
C CYS A 221 -13.54 -6.64 6.91
N ASN A 222 -13.24 -6.70 5.61
CA ASN A 222 -13.43 -5.57 4.70
C ASN A 222 -14.91 -5.17 4.59
N ASN A 223 -15.81 -6.17 4.66
CA ASN A 223 -17.24 -6.01 4.79
C ASN A 223 -17.74 -6.93 5.91
N VAL A 224 -18.28 -6.34 6.98
CA VAL A 224 -18.76 -7.08 8.15
C VAL A 224 -19.97 -7.99 7.87
N ASN A 225 -20.74 -7.71 6.79
CA ASN A 225 -21.82 -8.59 6.35
C ASN A 225 -21.30 -9.83 5.59
N GLU A 226 -20.08 -9.76 5.06
CA GLU A 226 -19.46 -10.77 4.22
C GLU A 226 -18.11 -11.21 4.77
N ILE A 227 -18.04 -11.38 6.10
CA ILE A 227 -16.84 -11.85 6.79
C ILE A 227 -16.42 -13.21 6.23
N LYS A 228 -15.11 -13.39 6.03
CA LYS A 228 -14.54 -14.66 5.58
C LYS A 228 -13.50 -15.09 6.59
N MET A 229 -13.74 -16.23 7.24
CA MET A 229 -12.84 -16.81 8.21
C MET A 229 -12.13 -18.01 7.59
N ILE A 230 -10.80 -18.03 7.65
CA ILE A 230 -9.99 -19.16 7.21
C ILE A 230 -9.02 -19.64 8.27
N SER A 231 -8.79 -20.96 8.31
CA SER A 231 -7.85 -21.56 9.25
C SER A 231 -6.42 -21.10 8.94
N ARG A 232 -5.55 -21.10 9.96
CA ARG A 232 -4.13 -20.80 9.76
C ARG A 232 -3.50 -21.66 8.66
N ARG A 233 -3.87 -22.95 8.61
CA ARG A 233 -3.35 -23.89 7.60
C ARG A 233 -3.71 -23.43 6.20
N LEU A 234 -4.99 -23.15 5.96
CA LEU A 234 -5.48 -22.70 4.67
C LEU A 234 -4.88 -21.33 4.29
N TYR A 235 -4.84 -20.39 5.24
CA TYR A 235 -4.21 -19.07 5.07
C TYR A 235 -2.78 -19.18 4.51
N TYR A 236 -1.88 -19.92 5.17
CA TYR A 236 -0.50 -20.04 4.68
C TYR A 236 -0.39 -20.82 3.37
N LYS A 237 -1.26 -21.81 3.14
CA LYS A 237 -1.32 -22.56 1.88
C LYS A 237 -1.65 -21.63 0.70
N ILE A 238 -2.67 -20.78 0.86
CA ILE A 238 -3.08 -19.77 -0.14
C ILE A 238 -1.93 -18.81 -0.43
N LEU A 239 -1.36 -18.19 0.62
CA LEU A 239 -0.31 -17.19 0.44
C LEU A 239 0.94 -17.78 -0.22
N SER A 240 1.33 -19.00 0.14
CA SER A 240 2.48 -19.68 -0.49
C SER A 240 2.20 -19.99 -1.96
N LYS A 241 0.99 -20.44 -2.31
CA LYS A 241 0.64 -20.77 -3.70
C LYS A 241 0.54 -19.55 -4.59
N LEU A 242 -0.01 -18.46 -4.06
CA LEU A 242 -0.01 -17.16 -4.74
C LEU A 242 1.42 -16.69 -5.05
N ALA A 243 2.35 -16.82 -4.09
CA ALA A 243 3.73 -16.39 -4.27
C ALA A 243 4.51 -17.19 -5.33
N GLU A 244 4.07 -18.40 -5.67
CA GLU A 244 4.73 -19.30 -6.63
C GLU A 244 4.38 -19.01 -8.10
N LYS A 245 3.58 -17.97 -8.38
CA LYS A 245 3.14 -17.62 -9.73
C LYS A 245 3.09 -16.11 -9.94
N PRO A 246 2.92 -15.64 -11.19
CA PRO A 246 2.64 -14.24 -11.44
C PRO A 246 1.29 -13.84 -10.80
N PHE A 247 1.25 -12.70 -10.12
CA PHE A 247 0.04 -12.22 -9.44
C PHE A 247 -0.07 -10.69 -9.45
N ARG A 248 -1.30 -10.17 -9.35
CA ARG A 248 -1.61 -8.74 -9.30
C ARG A 248 -2.05 -8.28 -7.92
N ILE A 249 -1.78 -7.02 -7.63
CA ILE A 249 -2.29 -6.29 -6.47
C ILE A 249 -3.48 -5.46 -6.93
N LYS A 250 -4.49 -5.27 -6.06
CA LYS A 250 -5.66 -4.42 -6.30
C LYS A 250 -5.21 -2.96 -6.46
N PRO A 251 -5.38 -2.34 -7.64
CA PRO A 251 -5.09 -0.92 -7.81
C PRO A 251 -6.14 -0.06 -7.11
N LEU A 252 -5.71 1.12 -6.65
CA LEU A 252 -6.57 2.08 -5.97
C LEU A 252 -6.52 3.43 -6.69
N TYR A 253 -7.66 4.08 -6.86
CA TYR A 253 -7.83 5.26 -7.70
C TYR A 253 -8.27 6.46 -6.86
N TYR A 254 -7.70 7.62 -7.18
CA TYR A 254 -7.84 8.85 -6.40
C TYR A 254 -8.22 10.03 -7.30
N PRO A 255 -9.27 10.79 -6.95
CA PRO A 255 -9.53 12.05 -7.60
C PRO A 255 -8.52 13.11 -7.12
N VAL A 256 -8.00 13.93 -8.04
CA VAL A 256 -7.06 15.01 -7.72
C VAL A 256 -7.37 16.25 -8.56
N VAL A 257 -7.05 17.45 -8.09
CA VAL A 257 -7.41 18.71 -8.77
C VAL A 257 -6.81 18.92 -10.15
N TRP A 258 -5.74 18.20 -10.46
CA TRP A 258 -5.09 18.25 -11.77
C TRP A 258 -5.50 17.09 -12.68
N GLY A 259 -6.33 16.17 -12.19
CA GLY A 259 -6.62 14.89 -12.82
C GLY A 259 -7.49 14.96 -14.06
N GLY A 260 -7.13 14.15 -15.04
CA GLY A 260 -7.92 13.84 -16.24
C GLY A 260 -8.97 12.76 -16.01
N ASN A 261 -9.62 12.38 -17.12
CA ASN A 261 -10.65 11.32 -17.15
C ASN A 261 -10.26 10.13 -18.04
N PHE A 262 -9.05 10.11 -18.59
CA PHE A 262 -8.59 9.04 -19.47
C PHE A 262 -8.53 7.71 -18.71
N LEU A 263 -7.89 7.70 -17.55
CA LEU A 263 -7.76 6.50 -16.70
C LEU A 263 -9.13 6.00 -16.22
N LYS A 264 -10.03 6.94 -15.85
CA LYS A 264 -11.40 6.64 -15.44
C LYS A 264 -12.15 5.84 -16.51
N LYS A 265 -12.02 6.26 -17.78
CA LYS A 265 -12.67 5.61 -18.94
C LYS A 265 -12.09 4.23 -19.22
N ILE A 266 -10.76 4.12 -19.35
CA ILE A 266 -10.14 2.84 -19.76
C ILE A 266 -10.30 1.75 -18.68
N LYS A 267 -10.37 2.13 -17.39
CA LYS A 267 -10.58 1.21 -16.27
C LYS A 267 -12.04 1.03 -15.84
N ARG A 268 -12.97 1.69 -16.54
CA ARG A 268 -14.42 1.63 -16.26
C ARG A 268 -14.73 1.92 -14.79
N LEU A 269 -14.07 2.95 -14.24
CA LEU A 269 -14.23 3.31 -12.84
C LEU A 269 -15.62 3.90 -12.57
N PRO A 270 -16.11 3.88 -11.31
CA PRO A 270 -17.46 4.32 -10.97
C PRO A 270 -17.80 5.72 -11.50
N GLU A 271 -19.01 5.88 -12.04
CA GLU A 271 -19.43 7.14 -12.67
C GLU A 271 -19.41 8.31 -11.70
N GLU A 272 -19.72 8.09 -10.42
CA GLU A 272 -19.74 9.12 -9.38
C GLU A 272 -18.34 9.63 -9.01
N MET A 273 -17.27 8.94 -9.43
CA MET A 273 -15.90 9.38 -9.19
C MET A 273 -15.62 10.66 -9.99
N PRO A 274 -15.22 11.80 -9.37
CA PRO A 274 -15.11 13.08 -10.09
C PRO A 274 -14.13 13.06 -11.28
N ASN A 275 -12.96 12.47 -11.07
CA ASN A 275 -11.92 12.19 -12.05
C ASN A 275 -11.03 11.05 -11.52
N SER A 276 -10.06 10.59 -12.30
CA SER A 276 -9.07 9.61 -11.84
C SER A 276 -7.66 10.08 -12.18
N GLY A 277 -7.26 11.21 -11.61
CA GLY A 277 -5.94 11.78 -11.90
C GLY A 277 -4.78 10.97 -11.32
N GLN A 278 -4.99 10.18 -10.26
CA GLN A 278 -3.97 9.28 -9.73
C GLN A 278 -4.50 7.87 -9.51
N ALA A 279 -3.64 6.88 -9.69
CA ALA A 279 -3.88 5.53 -9.20
C ALA A 279 -2.62 4.92 -8.60
N CYS A 280 -2.75 4.34 -7.40
CA CYS A 280 -1.69 3.60 -6.72
C CYS A 280 -1.80 2.12 -7.09
N ILE A 281 -0.86 1.62 -7.89
CA ILE A 281 -0.94 0.31 -8.54
C ILE A 281 -0.21 -0.77 -7.73
N VAL A 282 0.97 -0.45 -7.20
CA VAL A 282 1.84 -1.43 -6.54
C VAL A 282 2.55 -0.85 -5.31
N PRO A 283 1.89 -0.71 -4.16
CA PRO A 283 2.58 -0.68 -2.87
C PRO A 283 2.28 -1.91 -2.01
N ASP A 284 3.10 -2.18 -1.00
CA ASP A 284 2.84 -3.29 -0.06
C ASP A 284 1.55 -3.13 0.74
N GLU A 285 1.08 -1.90 0.92
CA GLU A 285 -0.10 -1.55 1.72
C GLU A 285 -1.45 -1.73 1.01
N ASN A 286 -1.45 -1.95 -0.32
CA ASN A 286 -2.65 -2.36 -1.05
C ASN A 286 -3.02 -3.81 -0.70
N SER A 287 -4.13 -4.30 -1.24
CA SER A 287 -4.61 -5.66 -1.02
C SER A 287 -4.47 -6.54 -2.26
N VAL A 288 -4.57 -7.85 -2.05
CA VAL A 288 -4.65 -8.85 -3.10
C VAL A 288 -6.02 -9.51 -3.03
N LYS A 289 -6.75 -9.52 -4.15
CA LYS A 289 -7.98 -10.28 -4.31
C LYS A 289 -7.65 -11.70 -4.77
N ILE A 290 -8.13 -12.68 -4.03
CA ILE A 290 -7.78 -14.09 -4.21
C ILE A 290 -9.06 -14.92 -4.35
N ARG A 291 -9.27 -15.49 -5.53
CA ARG A 291 -10.41 -16.35 -5.84
C ARG A 291 -10.10 -17.80 -5.47
N LEU A 292 -10.93 -18.39 -4.60
CA LEU A 292 -10.88 -19.76 -4.09
C LEU A 292 -12.21 -20.44 -4.35
N GLY A 293 -12.31 -21.17 -5.47
CA GLY A 293 -13.59 -21.64 -5.97
C GLY A 293 -14.55 -20.43 -6.12
N ASN A 294 -15.67 -20.47 -5.41
CA ASN A 294 -16.68 -19.40 -5.46
C ASN A 294 -16.42 -18.24 -4.48
N VAL A 295 -15.41 -18.36 -3.62
CA VAL A 295 -15.12 -17.36 -2.58
C VAL A 295 -14.04 -16.41 -3.05
N LEU A 296 -14.26 -15.10 -2.90
CA LEU A 296 -13.26 -14.07 -3.14
C LEU A 296 -12.76 -13.53 -1.80
N LEU A 297 -11.52 -13.86 -1.44
CA LEU A 297 -10.83 -13.26 -0.30
C LEU A 297 -10.14 -11.97 -0.72
N GLU A 298 -10.07 -11.00 0.18
CA GLU A 298 -9.23 -9.82 0.00
C GLU A 298 -8.29 -9.63 1.19
N ILE A 299 -7.00 -9.89 0.96
CA ILE A 299 -5.96 -9.91 2.00
C ILE A 299 -4.95 -8.78 1.74
N PRO A 300 -4.54 -8.00 2.76
CA PRO A 300 -3.45 -7.02 2.61
C PRO A 300 -2.19 -7.65 1.99
N PHE A 301 -1.60 -7.03 0.98
CA PHE A 301 -0.41 -7.56 0.30
C PHE A 301 0.78 -7.69 1.27
N GLN A 302 0.91 -6.81 2.26
CA GLN A 302 1.88 -6.97 3.36
C GLN A 302 1.83 -8.35 4.03
N ASN A 303 0.65 -8.95 4.15
CA ASN A 303 0.51 -10.28 4.73
C ASN A 303 1.14 -11.36 3.84
N VAL A 304 0.84 -11.31 2.53
CA VAL A 304 1.41 -12.19 1.51
C VAL A 304 2.94 -12.06 1.52
N LEU A 305 3.42 -10.81 1.52
CA LEU A 305 4.83 -10.47 1.57
C LEU A 305 5.50 -11.02 2.82
N TRP A 306 4.94 -10.79 4.01
CA TRP A 306 5.55 -11.25 5.26
C TRP A 306 5.60 -12.77 5.37
N ALA A 307 4.62 -13.49 4.83
CA ALA A 307 4.60 -14.94 4.80
C ALA A 307 5.63 -15.53 3.83
N ASN A 308 5.92 -14.85 2.72
CA ASN A 308 6.71 -15.40 1.60
C ASN A 308 7.85 -14.49 1.13
N ARG A 309 8.44 -13.68 2.02
CA ARG A 309 9.42 -12.63 1.69
C ARG A 309 10.50 -13.06 0.72
N LYS A 310 11.18 -14.18 1.00
CA LYS A 310 12.26 -14.69 0.16
C LYS A 310 11.79 -15.22 -1.18
N LYS A 311 10.61 -15.87 -1.23
CA LYS A 311 10.02 -16.37 -2.48
C LYS A 311 9.62 -15.22 -3.40
N ILE A 312 9.06 -14.15 -2.82
CA ILE A 312 8.63 -12.96 -3.56
C ILE A 312 9.84 -12.13 -3.92
N LEU A 313 10.58 -11.57 -2.95
CA LEU A 313 11.62 -10.55 -3.17
C LEU A 313 12.95 -11.12 -3.68
N GLY A 314 13.29 -12.37 -3.34
CA GLY A 314 14.62 -12.92 -3.48
C GLY A 314 15.55 -12.56 -2.33
N GLU A 315 16.63 -13.33 -2.16
CA GLU A 315 17.58 -13.22 -1.03
C GLU A 315 18.22 -11.82 -0.90
N TYR A 316 18.60 -11.21 -2.03
CA TYR A 316 19.29 -9.91 -2.01
C TYR A 316 18.38 -8.78 -1.52
N VAL A 317 17.18 -8.68 -2.08
CA VAL A 317 16.22 -7.61 -1.75
C VAL A 317 15.69 -7.80 -0.33
N ASP A 318 15.34 -9.03 0.07
CA ASP A 318 14.92 -9.33 1.45
C ASP A 318 15.97 -8.88 2.47
N ARG A 319 17.25 -9.20 2.24
CA ARG A 319 18.36 -8.78 3.11
C ARG A 319 18.58 -7.28 3.09
N LYS A 320 18.56 -6.64 1.92
CA LYS A 320 18.85 -5.20 1.76
C LYS A 320 17.78 -4.30 2.36
N PHE A 321 16.50 -4.70 2.27
CA PHE A 321 15.36 -3.89 2.73
C PHE A 321 14.60 -4.51 3.91
N ASN A 322 15.18 -5.53 4.56
CA ASN A 322 14.59 -6.21 5.72
C ASN A 322 13.17 -6.74 5.48
N GLY A 323 12.95 -7.25 4.27
CA GLY A 323 11.69 -7.82 3.80
C GLY A 323 10.58 -6.81 3.49
N ALA A 324 10.93 -5.53 3.30
CA ALA A 324 10.01 -4.51 2.79
C ALA A 324 9.95 -4.54 1.26
N PHE A 325 8.78 -4.25 0.68
CA PHE A 325 8.64 -4.13 -0.76
C PHE A 325 9.17 -2.75 -1.20
N PRO A 326 10.06 -2.68 -2.19
CA PRO A 326 10.85 -1.46 -2.43
C PRO A 326 10.32 -0.59 -3.58
N PHE A 327 9.09 -0.81 -4.04
CA PHE A 327 8.48 -0.06 -5.12
C PHE A 327 7.10 0.46 -4.73
N VAL A 328 6.78 1.64 -5.26
CA VAL A 328 5.43 2.17 -5.42
C VAL A 328 5.24 2.54 -6.89
N TYR A 329 4.18 2.04 -7.52
CA TYR A 329 3.84 2.43 -8.89
C TYR A 329 2.61 3.32 -8.86
N TRP A 330 2.69 4.44 -9.57
CA TRP A 330 1.57 5.34 -9.79
C TRP A 330 1.23 5.43 -11.27
N TYR A 331 -0.05 5.59 -11.54
CA TYR A 331 -0.47 6.24 -12.77
C TYR A 331 -0.88 7.66 -12.47
N ASP A 332 -0.31 8.59 -13.23
CA ASP A 332 -0.71 9.98 -13.23
C ASP A 332 -1.39 10.30 -14.57
N ASP A 333 -2.67 10.65 -14.49
CA ASP A 333 -3.49 11.03 -15.63
C ASP A 333 -3.72 12.53 -15.64
N GLN A 334 -3.02 13.23 -16.53
CA GLN A 334 -3.19 14.64 -16.84
C GLN A 334 -3.80 14.86 -18.24
N ILE A 335 -4.33 13.83 -18.90
CA ILE A 335 -4.98 13.98 -20.21
C ILE A 335 -6.22 14.86 -20.03
N ASP A 336 -6.25 15.99 -20.73
CA ASP A 336 -7.23 17.08 -20.57
C ASP A 336 -7.22 17.77 -19.19
N GLY A 337 -6.43 17.29 -18.24
CA GLY A 337 -6.25 17.80 -16.88
C GLY A 337 -5.32 19.01 -16.78
N GLY A 338 -4.64 19.16 -15.64
CA GLY A 338 -3.69 20.24 -15.39
C GLY A 338 -2.28 19.72 -15.08
N HIS A 339 -1.34 20.63 -14.81
CA HIS A 339 0.01 20.26 -14.36
C HIS A 339 -0.01 19.72 -12.94
N MET A 340 0.87 18.78 -12.60
CA MET A 340 1.24 18.49 -11.21
C MET A 340 2.01 19.68 -10.60
N ALA A 341 2.05 19.74 -9.28
CA ALA A 341 2.81 20.77 -8.58
C ALA A 341 4.31 20.63 -8.92
N ILE A 342 5.00 21.77 -9.02
CA ILE A 342 6.47 21.76 -9.08
C ILE A 342 6.98 21.28 -7.74
N GLN A 343 7.70 20.17 -7.74
CA GLN A 343 8.05 19.45 -6.51
C GLN A 343 9.49 18.93 -6.53
N VAL A 344 9.96 18.47 -5.37
CA VAL A 344 11.25 17.82 -5.21
C VAL A 344 11.20 16.84 -4.03
N HIS A 345 11.79 15.66 -4.21
CA HIS A 345 11.82 14.62 -3.18
C HIS A 345 13.13 14.59 -2.39
N PRO A 346 13.06 14.29 -1.08
CA PRO A 346 14.24 14.08 -0.24
C PRO A 346 14.91 12.73 -0.51
N ASN A 347 16.20 12.64 -0.19
CA ASN A 347 16.86 11.34 -0.07
C ASN A 347 16.60 10.71 1.32
N GLY A 348 16.86 9.41 1.46
CA GLY A 348 16.66 8.69 2.73
C GLY A 348 17.49 9.21 3.90
N LYS A 349 18.65 9.86 3.66
CA LYS A 349 19.44 10.49 4.73
C LYS A 349 18.69 11.68 5.34
N TYR A 350 18.03 12.48 4.50
CA TYR A 350 17.22 13.61 4.93
C TYR A 350 16.01 13.13 5.73
N LEU A 351 15.29 12.14 5.21
CA LEU A 351 14.12 11.54 5.86
C LEU A 351 14.45 10.97 7.25
N LYS A 352 15.56 10.23 7.37
CA LYS A 352 16.03 9.69 8.64
C LYS A 352 16.35 10.78 9.66
N LYS A 353 17.01 11.86 9.23
CA LYS A 353 17.41 12.96 10.11
C LYS A 353 16.22 13.79 10.57
N HIS A 354 15.30 14.12 9.67
CA HIS A 354 14.23 15.10 9.92
C HIS A 354 12.91 14.48 10.37
N PHE A 355 12.65 13.20 10.06
CA PHE A 355 11.37 12.54 10.34
C PHE A 355 11.51 11.17 11.02
N ASN A 356 12.73 10.75 11.37
CA ASN A 356 13.04 9.39 11.85
C ASN A 356 12.51 8.29 10.90
N GLU A 357 12.35 8.62 9.62
CA GLU A 357 11.93 7.69 8.59
C GLU A 357 13.16 6.96 8.04
N ARG A 358 13.21 5.65 8.23
CA ARG A 358 14.44 4.85 8.02
C ARG A 358 14.33 3.93 6.83
N GLN A 359 13.12 3.67 6.36
CA GLN A 359 12.86 2.69 5.31
C GLN A 359 12.64 3.40 3.98
N ILE A 360 12.20 4.65 3.99
CA ILE A 360 11.89 5.39 2.77
C ILE A 360 13.11 6.12 2.22
N ARG A 361 13.23 6.05 0.90
CA ARG A 361 13.85 7.03 0.01
C ARG A 361 12.80 7.26 -1.08
N GLN A 362 12.92 8.35 -1.83
CA GLN A 362 12.02 8.60 -2.95
C GLN A 362 12.88 9.03 -4.14
N ASP A 363 13.26 8.03 -4.93
CA ASP A 363 13.77 8.22 -6.28
C ASP A 363 12.70 7.69 -7.22
N GLU A 364 12.40 8.44 -8.25
CA GLU A 364 11.24 8.21 -9.10
C GLU A 364 11.68 8.09 -10.55
N SER A 365 10.76 7.72 -11.42
CA SER A 365 10.95 7.81 -12.86
C SER A 365 9.63 7.85 -13.60
N TYR A 366 9.60 8.55 -14.73
CA TYR A 366 8.41 8.67 -15.58
C TYR A 366 8.61 7.89 -16.86
N TYR A 367 7.71 6.96 -17.12
CA TYR A 367 7.49 6.40 -18.44
C TYR A 367 6.23 7.03 -19.04
N ILE A 368 6.38 7.73 -20.17
CA ILE A 368 5.24 8.39 -20.82
C ILE A 368 4.47 7.34 -21.62
N ILE A 369 3.28 6.95 -21.14
CA ILE A 369 2.43 5.97 -21.83
C ILE A 369 1.69 6.64 -22.99
N SER A 370 1.06 7.79 -22.74
CA SER A 370 0.29 8.51 -23.75
C SER A 370 0.43 10.02 -23.58
N THR A 371 0.22 10.77 -24.66
CA THR A 371 0.33 12.23 -24.69
C THR A 371 -0.75 12.86 -25.55
N GLY A 372 -1.28 14.00 -25.11
CA GLY A 372 -2.02 14.93 -25.97
C GLY A 372 -1.14 16.07 -26.49
N PRO A 373 -1.72 17.03 -27.24
CA PRO A 373 -0.98 18.17 -27.78
C PRO A 373 -0.29 19.00 -26.70
N GLY A 374 0.97 19.38 -26.96
CA GLY A 374 1.76 20.23 -26.07
C GLY A 374 2.23 19.55 -24.78
N ALA A 375 2.22 18.21 -24.72
CA ALA A 375 2.70 17.44 -23.58
C ALA A 375 4.19 17.71 -23.29
N LYS A 376 4.49 18.03 -22.03
CA LYS A 376 5.85 18.28 -21.56
C LYS A 376 6.05 17.83 -20.13
N THR A 377 7.22 17.31 -19.81
CA THR A 377 7.63 16.96 -18.45
C THR A 377 8.60 18.01 -17.94
N TYR A 378 8.33 18.56 -16.75
CA TYR A 378 9.27 19.46 -16.07
C TYR A 378 10.33 18.63 -15.38
N LEU A 379 11.60 18.92 -15.65
CA LEU A 379 12.73 18.17 -15.09
C LEU A 379 14.00 19.04 -15.03
N GLY A 380 14.43 19.29 -13.80
CA GLY A 380 15.59 20.09 -13.45
C GLY A 380 15.40 21.59 -13.61
N LEU A 381 16.49 22.33 -13.40
CA LEU A 381 16.52 23.79 -13.50
C LEU A 381 16.90 24.24 -14.90
N GLN A 382 16.53 25.46 -15.28
CA GLN A 382 17.14 26.13 -16.44
C GLN A 382 18.65 26.29 -16.23
N ASP A 383 19.42 26.38 -17.32
CA ASP A 383 20.88 26.48 -17.25
C ASP A 383 21.33 27.77 -16.53
N ASP A 384 20.59 28.86 -16.69
CA ASP A 384 20.81 30.19 -16.13
C ASP A 384 19.95 30.49 -14.89
N ALA A 385 19.14 29.54 -14.42
CA ALA A 385 18.24 29.75 -13.27
C ALA A 385 19.00 30.26 -12.03
N ASP A 386 18.56 31.40 -11.49
CA ASP A 386 18.91 31.87 -10.15
C ASP A 386 18.01 31.19 -9.10
N VAL A 387 18.60 30.26 -8.36
CA VAL A 387 17.92 29.47 -7.33
C VAL A 387 17.48 30.34 -6.14
N LYS A 388 18.19 31.43 -5.82
CA LYS A 388 17.78 32.36 -4.75
C LYS A 388 16.57 33.17 -5.20
N GLU A 389 16.58 33.68 -6.43
CA GLU A 389 15.42 34.38 -7.00
C GLU A 389 14.20 33.46 -7.03
N PHE A 390 14.38 32.20 -7.47
CA PHE A 390 13.30 31.20 -7.50
C PHE A 390 12.66 30.99 -6.11
N TYR A 391 13.49 30.83 -5.07
CA TYR A 391 12.99 30.71 -3.69
C TYR A 391 12.20 31.95 -3.26
N MET A 392 12.71 33.14 -3.56
CA MET A 392 12.05 34.40 -3.18
C MET A 392 10.70 34.56 -3.89
N LYS A 393 10.62 34.23 -5.19
CA LYS A 393 9.37 34.27 -5.96
C LYS A 393 8.35 33.24 -5.51
N ALA A 394 8.78 32.02 -5.22
CA ALA A 394 7.90 31.00 -4.67
C ALA A 394 7.34 31.42 -3.29
N ARG A 395 8.18 32.02 -2.44
CA ARG A 395 7.76 32.54 -1.12
C ARG A 395 6.82 33.74 -1.23
N GLU A 396 7.08 34.65 -2.16
CA GLU A 396 6.18 35.77 -2.45
C GLU A 396 4.80 35.24 -2.90
N SER A 397 4.79 34.25 -3.79
CA SER A 397 3.58 33.59 -4.28
C SER A 397 2.77 32.94 -3.16
N GLU A 398 3.42 32.13 -2.31
CA GLU A 398 2.79 31.49 -1.15
C GLU A 398 2.13 32.50 -0.21
N ARG A 399 2.79 33.64 0.05
CA ARG A 399 2.29 34.67 0.97
C ARG A 399 1.17 35.52 0.38
N THR A 400 1.24 35.83 -0.91
CA THR A 400 0.38 36.85 -1.56
C THR A 400 -0.69 36.26 -2.47
N GLY A 401 -0.61 34.98 -2.81
CA GLY A 401 -1.46 34.34 -3.81
C GLY A 401 -1.17 34.80 -5.25
N LYS A 402 -0.08 35.55 -5.50
CA LYS A 402 0.27 36.00 -6.85
C LYS A 402 0.99 34.89 -7.61
N ARG A 403 0.61 34.66 -8.87
CA ARG A 403 1.33 33.75 -9.77
C ARG A 403 2.66 34.35 -10.20
N PHE A 404 3.61 33.50 -10.57
CA PHE A 404 4.88 33.90 -11.17
C PHE A 404 5.26 32.94 -12.30
N ASP A 405 6.11 33.42 -13.20
CA ASP A 405 6.65 32.60 -14.28
C ASP A 405 7.72 31.65 -13.72
N TYR A 406 7.30 30.41 -13.45
CA TYR A 406 8.16 29.36 -12.92
C TYR A 406 9.03 28.73 -14.01
N GLU A 407 8.68 28.86 -15.30
CA GLU A 407 9.45 28.29 -16.41
C GLU A 407 10.78 29.02 -16.62
N LYS A 408 10.91 30.26 -16.13
CA LYS A 408 12.20 30.97 -15.98
C LYS A 408 13.21 30.18 -15.13
N TYR A 409 12.75 29.34 -14.21
CA TYR A 409 13.61 28.61 -13.27
C TYR A 409 13.63 27.11 -13.51
N VAL A 410 12.50 26.54 -13.91
CA VAL A 410 12.31 25.09 -14.07
C VAL A 410 12.36 24.73 -15.54
N ASN A 411 13.26 23.80 -15.89
CA ASN A 411 13.38 23.28 -17.25
C ASN A 411 12.24 22.31 -17.56
N TYR A 412 11.87 22.21 -18.84
CA TYR A 412 10.96 21.19 -19.35
C TYR A 412 11.51 20.50 -20.60
N ILE A 413 10.95 19.34 -20.89
CA ILE A 413 11.25 18.52 -22.08
C ILE A 413 9.92 18.20 -22.74
N TRP A 414 9.81 18.44 -24.05
CA TRP A 414 8.66 17.97 -24.84
C TRP A 414 8.66 16.46 -24.86
N THR A 415 7.49 15.86 -24.63
CA THR A 415 7.39 14.41 -24.45
C THR A 415 6.51 13.75 -25.49
N LYS A 416 6.83 12.50 -25.81
CA LYS A 416 6.04 11.61 -26.64
C LYS A 416 5.92 10.22 -25.97
N PRO A 417 4.99 9.37 -26.42
CA PRO A 417 4.87 8.01 -25.91
C PRO A 417 6.18 7.24 -26.02
N GLY A 418 6.54 6.51 -24.96
CA GLY A 418 7.77 5.74 -24.87
C GLY A 418 9.00 6.51 -24.39
N ASP A 419 8.91 7.83 -24.18
CA ASP A 419 9.96 8.58 -23.49
C ASP A 419 10.07 8.11 -22.03
N TYR A 420 11.29 8.13 -21.50
CA TYR A 420 11.59 7.69 -20.14
C TYR A 420 12.54 8.67 -19.45
N PHE A 421 12.18 9.08 -18.23
CA PHE A 421 12.94 10.04 -17.43
C PHE A 421 13.24 9.49 -16.04
N LEU A 422 14.51 9.53 -15.64
CA LEU A 422 14.94 9.21 -14.28
C LEU A 422 14.88 10.45 -13.39
N ILE A 423 14.32 10.32 -12.20
CA ILE A 423 14.10 11.43 -11.26
C ILE A 423 14.74 11.07 -9.90
N PRO A 424 16.08 11.10 -9.79
CA PRO A 424 16.73 10.83 -8.51
C PRO A 424 16.38 11.92 -7.49
N ALA A 425 16.32 11.56 -6.20
CA ALA A 425 16.00 12.46 -5.09
C ALA A 425 16.81 13.78 -5.15
N GLY A 426 16.13 14.91 -4.95
CA GLY A 426 16.68 16.26 -5.07
C GLY A 426 16.56 16.90 -6.46
N THR A 427 15.88 16.26 -7.42
CA THR A 427 15.60 16.83 -8.75
C THR A 427 14.27 17.58 -8.69
N VAL A 428 14.24 18.85 -9.06
CA VAL A 428 12.96 19.55 -9.24
C VAL A 428 12.26 19.01 -10.48
N HIS A 429 10.98 18.68 -10.40
CA HIS A 429 10.23 18.08 -11.50
C HIS A 429 8.71 18.25 -11.31
N ALA A 430 7.96 17.91 -12.36
CA ALA A 430 6.51 17.71 -12.35
C ALA A 430 6.07 17.05 -13.66
N SER A 431 5.04 16.20 -13.60
CA SER A 431 4.29 15.83 -14.82
C SER A 431 3.47 17.03 -15.30
N GLY A 432 3.53 17.29 -16.60
CA GLY A 432 2.79 18.38 -17.22
C GLY A 432 1.38 17.96 -17.63
N ARG A 433 0.63 18.93 -18.17
CA ARG A 433 -0.68 18.68 -18.75
C ARG A 433 -0.54 17.77 -19.98
N ASN A 434 -1.61 17.03 -20.28
CA ASN A 434 -1.74 16.18 -21.47
C ASN A 434 -0.75 15.01 -21.49
N GLN A 435 -0.49 14.40 -20.33
CA GLN A 435 0.31 13.20 -20.20
C GLN A 435 -0.47 12.11 -19.46
N PHE A 436 -0.26 10.86 -19.83
CA PHE A 436 -0.57 9.69 -19.02
C PHE A 436 0.75 9.00 -18.70
N VAL A 437 1.14 9.00 -17.42
CA VAL A 437 2.48 8.62 -16.96
C VAL A 437 2.39 7.40 -16.08
N LEU A 438 3.28 6.44 -16.32
CA LEU A 438 3.66 5.43 -15.34
C LEU A 438 4.83 5.99 -14.52
N GLU A 439 4.53 6.34 -13.28
CA GLU A 439 5.50 6.78 -12.28
C GLU A 439 5.98 5.55 -11.48
N ILE A 440 7.27 5.26 -11.57
CA ILE A 440 7.94 4.15 -10.88
C ILE A 440 8.79 4.74 -9.76
N ASP A 441 8.34 4.53 -8.53
CA ASP A 441 8.99 5.04 -7.34
C ASP A 441 9.70 3.94 -6.60
N PHE A 442 10.91 4.27 -6.15
CA PHE A 442 11.64 3.50 -5.17
C PHE A 442 11.27 3.97 -3.77
N GLU A 443 10.05 3.70 -3.33
CA GLU A 443 9.53 4.02 -2.00
C GLU A 443 9.03 2.73 -1.31
N ILE A 444 9.01 2.74 0.03
CA ILE A 444 8.61 1.59 0.87
C ILE A 444 7.18 1.75 1.42
N CYS A 445 6.52 2.88 1.20
CA CYS A 445 5.19 3.16 1.74
C CYS A 445 4.44 4.20 0.92
N ALA A 446 3.33 3.80 0.29
CA ALA A 446 2.49 4.71 -0.50
C ALA A 446 1.56 5.58 0.35
N TYR A 447 1.23 5.14 1.57
CA TYR A 447 0.41 5.91 2.51
C TYR A 447 1.22 6.76 3.48
N SER A 448 2.51 6.95 3.18
CA SER A 448 3.32 8.03 3.73
C SER A 448 2.61 9.36 3.44
N PRO A 449 2.86 10.44 4.20
CA PRO A 449 2.45 11.79 3.80
C PRO A 449 3.19 12.32 2.54
N GLY A 450 3.59 11.41 1.65
CA GLY A 450 4.20 11.61 0.34
C GLY A 450 5.63 12.11 0.34
N TYR A 451 6.12 12.70 1.44
CA TYR A 451 7.38 13.46 1.51
C TYR A 451 7.69 14.33 0.28
N THR A 452 6.64 14.75 -0.43
CA THR A 452 6.68 15.58 -1.62
C THR A 452 6.79 17.03 -1.19
N PHE A 453 7.94 17.64 -1.45
CA PHE A 453 8.14 19.05 -1.12
C PHE A 453 7.72 19.94 -2.28
N HIS A 454 6.45 20.32 -2.29
CA HIS A 454 5.92 21.30 -3.24
C HIS A 454 6.66 22.64 -3.11
N ILE A 455 7.05 23.18 -4.26
CA ILE A 455 7.63 24.51 -4.44
C ILE A 455 6.57 25.47 -4.97
N TYR A 456 5.76 25.04 -5.94
CA TYR A 456 4.72 25.85 -6.53
C TYR A 456 3.56 25.00 -7.03
N ASP A 457 2.34 25.41 -6.72
CA ASP A 457 1.11 24.73 -7.12
C ASP A 457 0.09 25.70 -7.74
N TYR A 458 0.55 26.64 -8.55
CA TYR A 458 -0.28 27.49 -9.42
C TYR A 458 -1.30 28.39 -8.70
N VAL A 459 -1.20 28.49 -7.36
CA VAL A 459 -2.19 29.14 -6.48
C VAL A 459 -3.60 28.59 -6.74
N ARG A 460 -3.70 27.28 -7.01
CA ARG A 460 -5.00 26.63 -7.20
C ARG A 460 -5.51 26.03 -5.88
N PRO A 461 -6.82 26.10 -5.62
CA PRO A 461 -7.41 25.34 -4.52
C PRO A 461 -7.34 23.84 -4.79
N ASP A 462 -7.29 23.05 -3.72
CA ASP A 462 -7.50 21.61 -3.72
C ASP A 462 -9.01 21.29 -3.84
N LEU A 463 -9.37 20.00 -3.87
CA LEU A 463 -10.77 19.54 -3.99
C LEU A 463 -11.66 20.00 -2.82
N ASP A 464 -11.07 20.37 -1.68
CA ASP A 464 -11.77 20.92 -0.52
C ASP A 464 -11.84 22.46 -0.50
N GLY A 465 -11.31 23.13 -1.52
CA GLY A 465 -11.24 24.58 -1.62
C GLY A 465 -10.01 25.22 -0.96
N SER A 466 -9.23 24.48 -0.19
CA SER A 466 -8.02 24.99 0.49
C SER A 466 -6.80 24.96 -0.42
N LEU A 467 -5.84 25.87 -0.23
CA LEU A 467 -4.55 25.76 -0.91
C LEU A 467 -3.73 24.59 -0.33
N ARG A 468 -3.12 23.79 -1.22
CA ARG A 468 -2.22 22.72 -0.78
C ARG A 468 -0.97 23.28 -0.11
N PRO A 469 -0.42 22.61 0.92
CA PRO A 469 0.78 23.05 1.61
C PRO A 469 2.00 23.13 0.67
N ILE A 470 2.75 24.24 0.78
CA ILE A 470 4.05 24.44 0.15
C ILE A 470 5.15 24.21 1.19
N HIS A 471 6.28 23.66 0.76
CA HIS A 471 7.35 23.16 1.64
C HIS A 471 8.71 23.79 1.30
N LEU A 472 8.77 25.10 1.02
CA LEU A 472 9.96 25.76 0.46
C LEU A 472 11.25 25.48 1.23
N LYS A 473 11.22 25.52 2.56
CA LYS A 473 12.41 25.25 3.37
C LYS A 473 12.93 23.84 3.14
N HIS A 474 12.07 22.83 3.13
CA HIS A 474 12.49 21.46 2.87
C HIS A 474 12.93 21.28 1.42
N ALA A 475 12.13 21.78 0.48
CA ALA A 475 12.38 21.69 -0.95
C ALA A 475 13.78 22.21 -1.31
N PHE A 476 14.13 23.44 -0.90
CA PHE A 476 15.40 24.05 -1.25
C PHE A 476 16.59 23.50 -0.44
N ASN A 477 16.34 22.81 0.69
CA ASN A 477 17.39 22.07 1.41
C ASN A 477 17.80 20.77 0.72
N VAL A 478 16.90 20.15 -0.04
CA VAL A 478 17.18 18.88 -0.74
C VAL A 478 17.49 19.07 -2.23
N LEU A 479 17.08 20.20 -2.80
CA LEU A 479 17.26 20.54 -4.21
C LEU A 479 18.74 20.55 -4.63
N LYS A 480 19.05 19.84 -5.70
CA LYS A 480 20.37 19.73 -6.31
C LYS A 480 20.56 20.78 -7.39
N LYS A 481 21.23 21.87 -7.03
CA LYS A 481 21.47 23.05 -7.90
C LYS A 481 22.23 22.76 -9.20
N ASN A 482 22.97 21.65 -9.26
CA ASN A 482 23.73 21.24 -10.45
C ASN A 482 22.89 20.47 -11.48
N ARG A 483 21.65 20.08 -11.16
CA ARG A 483 20.75 19.36 -12.10
C ARG A 483 20.05 20.36 -13.02
N ARG A 484 20.83 20.95 -13.92
CA ARG A 484 20.40 21.94 -14.92
C ARG A 484 20.11 21.29 -16.27
N ARG A 485 19.40 21.99 -17.17
CA ARG A 485 18.91 21.51 -18.47
C ARG A 485 19.92 20.64 -19.23
N LYS A 486 21.13 21.13 -19.51
CA LYS A 486 22.14 20.36 -20.26
C LYS A 486 22.53 19.06 -19.55
N TRP A 487 22.75 19.13 -18.24
CA TRP A 487 23.10 17.96 -17.44
C TRP A 487 21.94 16.96 -17.41
N VAL A 488 20.71 17.44 -17.22
CA VAL A 488 19.49 16.63 -17.18
C VAL A 488 19.29 15.85 -18.47
N LEU A 489 19.37 16.51 -19.62
CA LEU A 489 19.22 15.85 -20.92
C LEU A 489 20.27 14.74 -21.12
N ALA A 490 21.51 14.97 -20.70
CA ALA A 490 22.57 13.98 -20.84
C ALA A 490 22.50 12.82 -19.83
N ASN A 491 21.83 12.99 -18.69
CA ASN A 491 21.96 12.07 -17.54
C ASN A 491 20.66 11.43 -17.07
N LEU A 492 19.51 12.06 -17.34
CA LEU A 492 18.20 11.67 -16.83
C LEU A 492 17.22 11.29 -17.94
N ALA A 493 17.39 11.79 -19.16
CA ALA A 493 16.64 11.39 -20.35
C ALA A 493 17.45 10.37 -21.18
N GLN A 494 17.63 9.16 -20.62
CA GLN A 494 18.47 8.14 -21.23
C GLN A 494 17.83 7.57 -22.50
N GLN A 495 18.64 7.39 -23.55
CA GLN A 495 18.18 6.72 -24.77
C GLN A 495 18.14 5.20 -24.56
N PRO A 496 17.15 4.49 -25.15
CA PRO A 496 17.09 3.03 -25.08
C PRO A 496 18.37 2.37 -25.61
N LYS A 497 18.95 1.46 -24.83
CA LYS A 497 20.10 0.65 -25.23
C LYS A 497 19.67 -0.80 -25.43
N LEU A 498 19.85 -1.35 -26.62
CA LEU A 498 19.56 -2.76 -26.91
C LEU A 498 20.38 -3.68 -25.99
N LEU A 499 19.72 -4.62 -25.33
CA LEU A 499 20.34 -5.65 -24.49
C LEU A 499 20.37 -7.01 -25.19
N ARG A 500 19.25 -7.40 -25.80
CA ARG A 500 19.11 -8.63 -26.59
C ARG A 500 17.93 -8.51 -27.55
N SER A 501 17.94 -9.30 -28.60
CA SER A 501 16.86 -9.38 -29.59
C SER A 501 16.79 -10.77 -30.21
N GLY A 502 15.67 -11.04 -30.87
CA GLY A 502 15.46 -12.20 -31.71
C GLY A 502 14.44 -11.88 -32.80
N ASP A 503 13.88 -12.91 -33.41
CA ASP A 503 12.86 -12.72 -34.45
C ASP A 503 11.57 -12.12 -33.87
N GLY A 504 11.24 -10.89 -34.30
CA GLY A 504 10.05 -10.18 -33.85
C GLY A 504 10.05 -9.68 -32.40
N TRP A 505 11.20 -9.68 -31.69
CA TRP A 505 11.29 -9.16 -30.33
C TRP A 505 12.64 -8.52 -29.99
N ALA A 506 12.62 -7.56 -29.06
CA ALA A 506 13.81 -6.90 -28.51
C ALA A 506 13.60 -6.47 -27.04
N GLU A 507 14.69 -6.46 -26.27
CA GLU A 507 14.74 -5.91 -24.91
C GLU A 507 15.73 -4.76 -24.85
N TYR A 508 15.29 -3.62 -24.32
CA TYR A 508 16.07 -2.40 -24.18
C TYR A 508 16.23 -2.02 -22.72
N LEU A 509 17.44 -1.60 -22.32
CA LEU A 509 17.66 -0.84 -21.10
C LEU A 509 17.25 0.60 -21.33
N ILE A 510 16.27 1.10 -20.59
CA ILE A 510 15.78 2.48 -20.70
C ILE A 510 16.14 3.33 -19.48
N GLY A 511 16.39 2.70 -18.33
CA GLY A 511 16.71 3.42 -17.10
C GLY A 511 17.72 2.69 -16.23
N LYS A 512 18.92 3.24 -16.05
CA LYS A 512 19.87 2.76 -15.04
C LYS A 512 20.82 3.85 -14.59
N ARG A 513 20.95 4.03 -13.28
CA ARG A 513 21.91 4.96 -12.67
C ARG A 513 22.50 4.40 -11.39
N ARG A 514 23.72 4.84 -11.06
CA ARG A 514 24.42 4.40 -9.84
C ARG A 514 23.75 4.84 -8.54
N ASP A 515 23.04 5.97 -8.56
CA ASP A 515 22.36 6.55 -7.40
C ASP A 515 20.90 6.09 -7.24
N ILE A 516 20.36 5.33 -8.20
CA ILE A 516 19.00 4.75 -8.17
C ILE A 516 19.11 3.24 -7.92
N CYS A 517 18.23 2.67 -7.09
CA CYS A 517 18.33 1.28 -6.63
C CYS A 517 17.69 0.25 -7.58
N PHE A 518 17.06 0.70 -8.66
CA PHE A 518 16.40 -0.14 -9.64
C PHE A 518 16.91 0.18 -11.04
N GLU A 519 16.66 -0.74 -11.96
CA GLU A 519 16.77 -0.50 -13.39
C GLU A 519 15.45 -0.83 -14.07
N THR A 520 15.20 -0.13 -15.18
CA THR A 520 13.98 -0.24 -15.96
C THR A 520 14.34 -0.63 -17.38
N ARG A 521 13.61 -1.60 -17.89
CA ARG A 521 13.78 -2.18 -19.22
C ARG A 521 12.46 -2.10 -19.98
N ARG A 522 12.53 -2.07 -21.30
CA ARG A 522 11.38 -2.15 -22.18
C ARG A 522 11.49 -3.39 -23.05
N LEU A 523 10.48 -4.25 -22.97
CA LEU A 523 10.34 -5.42 -23.81
C LEU A 523 9.39 -5.05 -24.93
N GLU A 524 9.81 -5.25 -26.17
CA GLU A 524 9.01 -5.00 -27.38
C GLU A 524 8.92 -6.32 -28.13
N PHE A 525 7.71 -6.80 -28.44
CA PHE A 525 7.52 -8.07 -29.17
C PHE A 525 6.19 -8.11 -29.92
N SER A 526 6.15 -8.84 -31.04
CA SER A 526 4.92 -9.06 -31.81
C SER A 526 4.19 -10.33 -31.40
N LYS A 527 4.93 -11.40 -31.08
CA LYS A 527 4.39 -12.71 -30.69
C LYS A 527 4.69 -13.07 -29.25
N MET A 528 5.97 -13.19 -28.90
CA MET A 528 6.37 -13.56 -27.54
C MET A 528 7.79 -13.15 -27.21
N ILE A 529 8.10 -13.11 -25.92
CA ILE A 529 9.46 -12.98 -25.40
C ILE A 529 9.64 -13.88 -24.16
N GLU A 530 10.76 -14.59 -24.09
CA GLU A 530 11.14 -15.39 -22.92
C GLU A 530 12.01 -14.59 -21.97
N ASP A 531 11.89 -14.83 -20.67
CA ASP A 531 12.64 -14.13 -19.62
C ASP A 531 12.84 -15.03 -18.39
N ASN A 532 13.71 -14.61 -17.47
CA ASN A 532 14.01 -15.37 -16.26
C ASN A 532 14.24 -14.41 -15.08
N THR A 533 13.55 -14.67 -13.98
CA THR A 533 13.69 -13.90 -12.73
C THR A 533 15.11 -13.90 -12.19
N ASN A 534 15.89 -14.96 -12.43
CA ASN A 534 17.25 -15.14 -11.93
C ASN A 534 17.35 -14.84 -10.41
N GLY A 535 16.33 -15.25 -9.65
CA GLY A 535 16.24 -14.99 -8.22
C GLY A 535 15.89 -13.55 -7.83
N ARG A 536 15.36 -12.74 -8.74
CA ARG A 536 14.88 -11.36 -8.54
C ARG A 536 13.43 -11.25 -8.96
N PHE A 537 12.59 -10.54 -8.20
CA PHE A 537 11.24 -10.28 -8.69
C PHE A 537 11.25 -9.26 -9.83
N HIS A 538 10.28 -9.39 -10.73
CA HIS A 538 10.05 -8.45 -11.81
C HIS A 538 8.68 -7.80 -11.64
N LEU A 539 8.61 -6.49 -11.90
CA LEU A 539 7.36 -5.76 -12.07
C LEU A 539 7.16 -5.51 -13.55
N LEU A 540 6.06 -6.02 -14.10
CA LEU A 540 5.73 -5.95 -15.52
C LEU A 540 4.49 -5.09 -15.71
N THR A 541 4.60 -4.00 -16.47
CA THR A 541 3.48 -3.13 -16.84
C THR A 541 3.26 -3.16 -18.34
N LEU A 542 2.07 -3.52 -18.80
CA LEU A 542 1.70 -3.43 -20.21
C LEU A 542 1.45 -1.95 -20.55
N VAL A 543 2.29 -1.36 -21.39
CA VAL A 543 2.25 0.07 -21.73
C VAL A 543 1.89 0.35 -23.19
N GLU A 544 1.84 -0.68 -24.03
CA GLU A 544 1.36 -0.61 -25.41
C GLU A 544 0.91 -2.01 -25.85
N GLY A 545 -0.15 -2.10 -26.65
CA GLY A 545 -0.86 -3.34 -26.97
C GLY A 545 -2.09 -3.55 -26.10
N GLU A 546 -2.88 -4.58 -26.39
CA GLU A 546 -4.17 -4.79 -25.74
C GLU A 546 -4.09 -5.74 -24.54
N LYS A 547 -3.57 -6.96 -24.76
CA LYS A 547 -3.49 -8.01 -23.75
C LYS A 547 -2.27 -8.90 -23.95
N VAL A 548 -1.66 -9.34 -22.86
CA VAL A 548 -0.54 -10.29 -22.85
C VAL A 548 -0.74 -11.39 -21.82
N LEU A 549 -0.31 -12.61 -22.12
CA LEU A 549 -0.25 -13.71 -21.16
C LEU A 549 1.17 -13.83 -20.59
N VAL A 550 1.32 -13.65 -19.29
CA VAL A 550 2.58 -13.94 -18.58
C VAL A 550 2.49 -15.36 -18.02
N LYS A 551 3.24 -16.28 -18.62
CA LYS A 551 3.16 -17.72 -18.33
C LYS A 551 4.47 -18.25 -17.74
N PRO A 552 4.48 -18.71 -16.49
CA PRO A 552 5.64 -19.40 -15.93
C PRO A 552 5.86 -20.75 -16.63
N LYS A 553 7.09 -21.27 -16.61
CA LYS A 553 7.38 -22.61 -17.17
C LYS A 553 6.57 -23.73 -16.52
N LYS A 554 6.23 -23.57 -15.24
CA LYS A 554 5.39 -24.47 -14.45
C LYS A 554 4.33 -23.65 -13.71
N GLY A 555 3.08 -24.14 -13.72
CA GLY A 555 1.96 -23.48 -13.07
C GLY A 555 1.13 -22.61 -14.02
N GLU A 556 0.22 -21.84 -13.43
CA GLU A 556 -0.74 -21.01 -14.16
C GLU A 556 -0.13 -19.66 -14.53
N GLY A 557 -0.45 -19.18 -15.73
CA GLY A 557 -0.15 -17.82 -16.15
C GLY A 557 -1.17 -16.81 -15.67
N TYR A 558 -0.93 -15.54 -16.00
CA TYR A 558 -1.82 -14.42 -15.73
C TYR A 558 -1.97 -13.58 -17.00
N VAL A 559 -3.21 -13.26 -17.38
CA VAL A 559 -3.49 -12.36 -18.51
C VAL A 559 -3.52 -10.91 -18.01
N LEU A 560 -2.67 -10.06 -18.58
CA LEU A 560 -2.62 -8.63 -18.32
C LEU A 560 -3.34 -7.91 -19.45
N GLU A 561 -4.20 -6.97 -19.11
CA GLU A 561 -4.81 -6.06 -20.07
C GLU A 561 -4.15 -4.69 -19.96
N PHE A 562 -4.16 -3.87 -21.00
CA PHE A 562 -3.58 -2.54 -20.91
C PHE A 562 -4.41 -1.63 -19.98
N PRO A 563 -3.80 -0.80 -19.11
CA PRO A 563 -2.41 -0.76 -18.66
C PRO A 563 -2.23 -1.45 -17.31
N ASP A 564 -2.24 -2.77 -17.24
CA ASP A 564 -2.09 -3.52 -15.99
C ASP A 564 -0.64 -3.69 -15.59
N THR A 565 -0.42 -3.76 -14.28
CA THR A 565 0.87 -4.16 -13.70
C THR A 565 0.75 -5.48 -12.95
N LEU A 566 1.78 -6.32 -13.06
CA LEU A 566 1.90 -7.66 -12.48
C LEU A 566 3.24 -7.84 -11.77
N ILE A 567 3.23 -8.62 -10.69
CA ILE A 567 4.43 -9.11 -10.01
C ILE A 567 4.75 -10.52 -10.51
N VAL A 568 5.98 -10.73 -10.97
CA VAL A 568 6.56 -12.08 -11.12
C VAL A 568 7.53 -12.30 -9.96
N SER A 569 7.14 -13.15 -9.00
CA SER A 569 7.96 -13.47 -7.82
C SER A 569 9.32 -14.03 -8.20
N SER A 570 10.34 -13.75 -7.38
CA SER A 570 11.71 -14.23 -7.61
C SER A 570 11.84 -15.75 -7.79
N CYS A 571 10.98 -16.53 -7.12
CA CYS A 571 11.01 -17.99 -7.17
C CYS A 571 10.39 -18.60 -8.44
N VAL A 572 9.73 -17.81 -9.30
CA VAL A 572 9.10 -18.31 -10.53
C VAL A 572 10.15 -18.84 -11.52
N GLY A 573 11.31 -18.20 -11.62
CA GLY A 573 12.38 -18.59 -12.53
C GLY A 573 12.05 -18.20 -13.97
N GLU A 574 12.13 -19.17 -14.88
CA GLU A 574 11.84 -18.99 -16.31
C GLU A 574 10.34 -18.79 -16.57
N TYR A 575 10.01 -17.81 -17.41
CA TYR A 575 8.66 -17.52 -17.87
C TYR A 575 8.68 -16.92 -19.27
N MET A 576 7.52 -16.88 -19.91
CA MET A 576 7.31 -16.21 -21.19
C MET A 576 6.22 -15.16 -21.09
N ILE A 577 6.27 -14.17 -21.96
CA ILE A 577 5.21 -13.19 -22.18
C ILE A 577 4.74 -13.36 -23.63
N GLU A 578 3.48 -13.72 -23.80
CA GLU A 578 2.84 -13.94 -25.10
C GLU A 578 1.89 -12.79 -25.40
N ASN A 579 1.97 -12.23 -26.59
CA ASN A 579 1.04 -11.22 -27.06
C ASN A 579 -0.24 -11.91 -27.52
N LEU A 580 -1.37 -11.55 -26.89
CA LEU A 580 -2.69 -12.08 -27.26
C LEU A 580 -3.48 -11.12 -28.15
N GLY A 581 -2.97 -9.90 -28.35
CA GLY A 581 -3.56 -8.89 -29.24
C GLY A 581 -2.89 -8.86 -30.61
N GLU A 582 -3.29 -7.87 -31.40
CA GLU A 582 -2.72 -7.61 -32.72
C GLU A 582 -1.51 -6.66 -32.66
N GLY A 583 -0.58 -6.80 -33.60
CA GLY A 583 0.54 -5.89 -33.77
C GLY A 583 1.67 -6.05 -32.73
N MET A 584 2.43 -4.98 -32.54
CA MET A 584 3.54 -4.94 -31.60
C MET A 584 3.03 -4.51 -30.22
N CYS A 585 3.48 -5.17 -29.16
CA CYS A 585 3.20 -4.72 -27.80
C CYS A 585 4.49 -4.32 -27.07
N LYS A 586 4.34 -3.50 -26.02
CA LYS A 586 5.44 -3.05 -25.17
C LYS A 586 5.12 -3.27 -23.71
N VAL A 587 6.06 -3.89 -23.01
CA VAL A 587 6.00 -4.12 -21.56
C VAL A 587 7.18 -3.42 -20.89
N VAL A 588 6.89 -2.56 -19.91
CA VAL A 588 7.91 -2.00 -19.03
C VAL A 588 8.19 -2.98 -17.90
N LYS A 589 9.46 -3.35 -17.75
CA LYS A 589 9.96 -4.25 -16.70
C LYS A 589 10.86 -3.46 -15.76
N ALA A 590 10.53 -3.38 -14.47
CA ALA A 590 11.48 -2.93 -13.45
C ALA A 590 11.97 -4.08 -12.59
N LEU A 591 13.23 -3.98 -12.17
CA LEU A 591 13.86 -4.90 -11.24
C LEU A 591 14.95 -4.19 -10.43
N ILE A 592 15.37 -4.84 -9.35
CA ILE A 592 16.55 -4.45 -8.59
C ILE A 592 17.74 -5.26 -9.11
N PRO A 593 18.77 -4.61 -9.70
CA PRO A 593 19.86 -5.27 -10.40
C PRO A 593 20.89 -5.94 -9.48
#